data_AF-A0A8T6YAG0-F1
#
_entry.id   AF-A0A8T6YAG0-F1
#
_cell.length_a   1.000
_cell.length_b   1.000
_cell.length_c   1.000
_cell.angle_alpha   90.00
_cell.angle_beta   90.00
_cell.angle_gamma   90.00
#
_symmetry.space_group_name_H-M   'P 1'
#
loop_
_entity.id
_entity.type
_entity.pdbx_description
1 polymer ?
#
loop_
_entity_poly.entity_id
_entity_poly.type
_entity_poly.pdbx_seq_one_letter_code
_entity_poly.pdbx_strand_id
1 'polypeptide(L)'
;MTEGLTILGKTVFDTLFIDYRIMVITAIISIILFLVGMYIQLDKWGRGIPEGATKPLGAWGALKLIISRIFEKGIGHALEVIILDVAFQRRTFRRRKLEWLMHILIFWGWIGLFILTVVAAAAEFYGPFVLGAEYEFFVGVWKSLELPNNIFGYMLVAGIAIAIIRRLFFRSKDVQARNADVDWILIIGLLIVVITGFYAQGIREAAGVERELISAYEINAPGFFNNITVLFHEVFTLLFCVAYLPFSKYLHIITAPLTIMVNHGGE
;
A
#
# COMPACT_ATOMS: atom_id res chain seq x y z
N MET A 1 -3.81 -30.61 9.71
CA MET A 1 -4.41 -29.33 9.30
C MET A 1 -4.66 -29.44 7.81
N THR A 2 -5.82 -29.04 7.29
CA THR A 2 -6.05 -29.03 5.84
C THR A 2 -5.06 -28.04 5.24
N GLU A 3 -4.28 -28.44 4.23
CA GLU A 3 -3.18 -27.64 3.64
C GLU A 3 -3.66 -26.41 2.84
N GLY A 4 -4.88 -25.94 3.12
CA GLY A 4 -5.54 -24.88 2.40
C GLY A 4 -7.05 -24.83 2.61
N LEU A 5 -7.69 -23.83 2.01
CA LEU A 5 -9.13 -23.63 1.96
C LEU A 5 -9.69 -24.11 0.62
N THR A 6 -10.62 -25.07 0.65
CA THR A 6 -11.31 -25.53 -0.56
C THR A 6 -12.46 -24.58 -0.90
N ILE A 7 -12.39 -23.97 -2.08
CA ILE A 7 -13.39 -23.04 -2.61
C ILE A 7 -13.79 -23.55 -4.00
N LEU A 8 -15.08 -23.86 -4.19
CA LEU A 8 -15.63 -24.32 -5.49
C LEU A 8 -14.87 -25.53 -6.08
N GLY A 9 -14.39 -26.44 -5.24
CA GLY A 9 -13.64 -27.64 -5.68
C GLY A 9 -12.17 -27.39 -6.04
N LYS A 10 -11.65 -26.18 -5.80
CA LYS A 10 -10.23 -25.82 -5.91
C LYS A 10 -9.66 -25.53 -4.53
N THR A 11 -8.43 -25.96 -4.28
CA THR A 11 -7.74 -25.68 -3.01
C THR A 11 -6.88 -24.44 -3.16
N VAL A 12 -7.12 -23.44 -2.33
CA VAL A 12 -6.20 -22.32 -2.12
C VAL A 12 -5.27 -22.75 -1.00
N PHE A 13 -3.99 -22.91 -1.32
CA PHE A 13 -3.01 -23.45 -0.40
C PHE A 13 -2.64 -22.45 0.69
N ASP A 14 -2.33 -22.97 1.86
CA ASP A 14 -1.80 -22.20 2.98
C ASP A 14 -0.33 -21.85 2.69
N THR A 15 -0.09 -20.83 1.86
CA THR A 15 1.26 -20.44 1.37
C THR A 15 1.65 -19.01 1.68
N LEU A 16 0.69 -18.07 1.67
CA LEU A 16 0.96 -16.69 2.01
C LEU A 16 0.76 -16.39 3.51
N PHE A 17 -0.12 -17.13 4.18
CA PHE A 17 -0.83 -16.66 5.38
C PHE A 17 -0.46 -17.35 6.68
N ILE A 18 -0.44 -16.62 7.79
CA ILE A 18 -0.69 -17.22 9.11
C ILE A 18 -2.17 -17.55 9.21
N ASP A 19 -2.57 -18.61 9.93
CA ASP A 19 -3.95 -19.11 10.12
C ASP A 19 -4.96 -18.37 9.22
N TYR A 20 -5.18 -18.93 8.02
CA TYR A 20 -5.94 -18.28 6.93
C TYR A 20 -7.22 -17.59 7.42
N ARG A 21 -7.83 -18.07 8.50
CA ARG A 21 -9.03 -17.49 9.10
C ARG A 21 -8.77 -16.07 9.59
N ILE A 22 -7.70 -15.84 10.35
CA ILE A 22 -7.39 -14.52 10.92
C ILE A 22 -7.06 -13.54 9.81
N MET A 23 -6.19 -13.92 8.89
CA MET A 23 -5.82 -13.06 7.76
C MET A 23 -7.02 -12.76 6.87
N VAL A 24 -7.75 -13.77 6.39
CA VAL A 24 -8.87 -13.58 5.45
C VAL A 24 -9.92 -12.68 6.09
N ILE A 25 -10.26 -12.92 7.36
CA ILE A 25 -11.22 -12.09 8.08
C ILE A 25 -10.70 -10.65 8.19
N THR A 26 -9.43 -10.46 8.57
CA THR A 26 -8.82 -9.12 8.69
C THR A 26 -8.79 -8.41 7.34
N ALA A 27 -8.40 -9.09 6.27
CA ALA A 27 -8.35 -8.55 4.92
C ALA A 27 -9.73 -8.14 4.43
N ILE A 28 -10.76 -8.99 4.63
CA ILE A 28 -12.15 -8.67 4.29
C ILE A 28 -12.61 -7.43 5.06
N ILE A 29 -12.39 -7.38 6.37
CA ILE A 29 -12.75 -6.22 7.20
C ILE A 29 -12.03 -4.96 6.69
N SER A 30 -10.73 -5.05 6.44
CA SER A 30 -9.93 -3.93 5.94
C SER A 30 -10.40 -3.43 4.59
N ILE A 31 -10.73 -4.33 3.65
CA ILE A 31 -11.26 -3.98 2.33
C ILE A 31 -12.62 -3.32 2.46
N ILE A 32 -13.53 -3.86 3.28
CA ILE A 32 -14.86 -3.26 3.50
C ILE A 32 -14.72 -1.85 4.08
N LEU A 33 -13.90 -1.68 5.12
CA LEU A 33 -13.65 -0.37 5.74
C LEU A 33 -13.01 0.60 4.74
N PHE A 34 -12.06 0.13 3.93
CA PHE A 34 -11.45 0.91 2.86
C PHE A 34 -12.50 1.40 1.86
N LEU A 35 -13.33 0.51 1.32
CA LEU A 35 -14.35 0.83 0.32
C LEU A 35 -15.42 1.78 0.87
N VAL A 36 -15.92 1.53 2.08
CA VAL A 36 -16.88 2.41 2.77
C VAL A 36 -16.25 3.77 3.02
N GLY A 37 -15.00 3.81 3.50
CA GLY A 37 -14.27 5.06 3.71
C GLY A 37 -14.10 5.85 2.43
N MET A 38 -13.70 5.21 1.34
CA MET A 38 -13.57 5.85 0.02
C MET A 38 -14.92 6.38 -0.49
N TYR A 39 -16.01 5.63 -0.32
CA TYR A 39 -17.36 6.10 -0.65
C TYR A 39 -17.73 7.36 0.16
N ILE A 40 -17.46 7.37 1.47
CA ILE A 40 -17.71 8.53 2.34
C ILE A 40 -16.89 9.74 1.86
N GLN A 41 -15.64 9.55 1.44
CA GLN A 41 -14.82 10.65 0.94
C GLN A 41 -15.33 11.20 -0.39
N LEU A 42 -15.73 10.32 -1.32
CA LEU A 42 -16.37 10.73 -2.57
C LEU A 42 -17.69 11.47 -2.31
N ASP A 43 -18.52 10.99 -1.37
CA ASP A 43 -19.76 11.66 -1.00
C ASP A 43 -19.49 13.04 -0.42
N LYS A 44 -18.51 13.18 0.48
CA LYS A 44 -18.08 14.47 1.03
C LYS A 44 -17.66 15.44 -0.07
N TRP A 45 -16.86 15.01 -1.04
CA TRP A 45 -16.48 15.85 -2.18
C TRP A 45 -17.68 16.22 -3.06
N GLY A 46 -18.61 15.28 -3.26
CA GLY A 46 -19.82 15.47 -4.04
C GLY A 46 -20.91 16.32 -3.39
N ARG A 47 -20.79 16.66 -2.11
CA ARG A 47 -21.64 17.65 -1.44
C ARG A 47 -21.34 19.08 -1.89
N GLY A 48 -20.16 19.32 -2.48
CA GLY A 48 -19.85 20.58 -3.15
C GLY A 48 -20.75 20.77 -4.37
N ILE A 49 -21.10 22.03 -4.66
CA ILE A 49 -21.82 22.41 -5.88
C ILE A 49 -20.78 23.00 -6.84
N PRO A 50 -20.39 22.30 -7.91
CA PRO A 50 -19.45 22.83 -8.90
C PRO A 50 -20.02 24.06 -9.61
N GLU A 51 -19.13 24.89 -10.14
CA GLU A 51 -19.52 26.04 -10.96
C GLU A 51 -20.40 25.61 -12.13
N GLY A 52 -21.54 26.27 -12.29
CA GLY A 52 -22.56 25.93 -13.29
C GLY A 52 -23.55 24.82 -12.89
N ALA A 53 -23.38 24.17 -11.74
CA ALA A 53 -24.35 23.21 -11.21
C ALA A 53 -25.38 23.87 -10.27
N THR A 54 -26.60 23.35 -10.26
CA THR A 54 -27.69 23.83 -9.38
C THR A 54 -27.91 22.97 -8.14
N LYS A 55 -27.29 21.79 -8.09
CA LYS A 55 -27.42 20.84 -6.98
C LYS A 55 -26.12 20.07 -6.73
N PRO A 56 -25.92 19.53 -5.52
CA PRO A 56 -24.80 18.64 -5.22
C PRO A 56 -24.81 17.39 -6.12
N LEU A 57 -23.61 16.88 -6.38
CA LEU A 57 -23.37 15.75 -7.27
C LEU A 57 -23.47 14.38 -6.57
N GLY A 58 -23.29 14.35 -5.24
CA GLY A 58 -23.12 13.11 -4.46
C GLY A 58 -21.86 12.33 -4.88
N ALA A 59 -21.64 11.17 -4.26
CA ALA A 59 -20.42 10.38 -4.46
C ALA A 59 -20.14 10.04 -5.94
N TRP A 60 -21.15 9.52 -6.65
CA TRP A 60 -21.01 9.10 -8.04
C TRP A 60 -20.83 10.26 -9.01
N GLY A 61 -21.50 11.39 -8.75
CA GLY A 61 -21.31 12.58 -9.58
C GLY A 61 -19.92 13.21 -9.37
N ALA A 62 -19.41 13.22 -8.14
CA ALA A 62 -18.04 13.64 -7.85
C ALA A 62 -17.01 12.78 -8.58
N LEU A 63 -17.18 11.45 -8.54
CA LEU A 63 -16.29 10.53 -9.24
C LEU A 63 -16.30 10.79 -10.76
N LYS A 64 -17.48 10.95 -11.36
CA LYS A 64 -17.62 11.28 -12.78
C LYS A 64 -16.95 12.61 -13.13
N LEU A 65 -17.12 13.63 -12.29
CA LEU A 65 -16.49 14.94 -12.48
C LEU A 65 -14.96 14.84 -12.42
N ILE A 66 -14.42 14.12 -11.44
CA ILE A 66 -12.97 13.90 -11.29
C ILE A 66 -12.43 13.22 -12.56
N ILE A 67 -13.03 12.11 -12.99
CA ILE A 67 -12.60 11.39 -14.19
C ILE A 67 -12.69 12.30 -15.43
N SER A 68 -13.80 13.01 -15.59
CA SER A 68 -13.98 13.94 -16.72
C SER A 68 -12.92 15.04 -16.74
N ARG A 69 -12.56 15.59 -15.59
CA ARG A 69 -11.52 16.64 -15.49
C ARG A 69 -10.14 16.09 -15.78
N ILE A 70 -9.80 14.90 -15.28
CA ILE A 70 -8.50 14.26 -15.54
C ILE A 70 -8.22 14.12 -17.04
N PHE A 71 -9.23 13.76 -17.83
CA PHE A 71 -9.07 13.51 -19.27
C PHE A 71 -9.47 14.69 -20.15
N GLU A 72 -9.77 15.87 -19.59
CA GLU A 72 -10.21 17.05 -20.32
C GLU A 72 -9.20 17.53 -21.38
N LYS A 73 -7.89 17.39 -21.11
CA LYS A 73 -6.80 17.70 -22.07
C LYS A 73 -6.34 16.49 -22.90
N GLY A 74 -7.06 15.37 -22.84
CA GLY A 74 -6.74 14.14 -23.55
C GLY A 74 -5.81 13.19 -22.79
N ILE A 75 -5.79 11.93 -23.24
CA ILE A 75 -5.08 10.83 -22.56
C ILE A 75 -3.56 11.01 -22.54
N GLY A 76 -2.97 11.58 -23.60
CA GLY A 76 -1.53 11.83 -23.67
C GLY A 76 -1.05 12.78 -22.57
N HIS A 77 -1.78 13.89 -22.37
CA HIS A 77 -1.50 14.84 -21.29
C HIS A 77 -1.69 14.21 -19.92
N ALA A 78 -2.79 13.46 -19.72
CA ALA A 78 -3.02 12.75 -18.46
C ALA A 78 -1.88 11.76 -18.15
N LEU A 79 -1.40 11.00 -19.13
CA LEU A 79 -0.26 10.08 -18.95
C LEU A 79 1.03 10.82 -18.61
N GLU A 80 1.31 11.96 -19.25
CA GLU A 80 2.47 12.80 -18.90
C GLU A 80 2.40 13.22 -17.42
N VAL A 81 1.25 13.71 -16.96
CA VAL A 81 1.07 14.17 -15.58
C VAL A 81 1.17 13.00 -14.59
N ILE A 82 0.60 11.83 -14.89
CA ILE A 82 0.74 10.62 -14.06
C ILE A 82 2.21 10.23 -13.94
N ILE A 83 2.92 10.14 -15.06
CA ILE A 83 4.30 9.66 -15.05
C ILE A 83 5.21 10.70 -14.39
N LEU A 84 5.21 11.93 -14.88
CA LEU A 84 6.18 12.94 -14.47
C LEU A 84 5.82 13.58 -13.13
N ASP A 85 4.56 13.96 -12.92
CA ASP A 85 4.16 14.74 -11.73
C ASP A 85 3.69 13.87 -10.56
N VAL A 86 3.11 12.69 -10.82
CA VAL A 86 2.71 11.74 -9.76
C VAL A 86 3.83 10.74 -9.46
N ALA A 87 4.24 9.93 -10.45
CA ALA A 87 5.15 8.81 -10.22
C ALA A 87 6.60 9.26 -9.96
N PHE A 88 7.07 10.29 -10.69
CA PHE A 88 8.41 10.88 -10.49
C PHE A 88 8.40 12.17 -9.67
N GLN A 89 7.23 12.70 -9.31
CA GLN A 89 7.10 13.90 -8.47
C GLN A 89 7.95 15.10 -8.96
N ARG A 90 7.95 15.34 -10.29
CA ARG A 90 8.73 16.37 -11.00
C ARG A 90 8.65 17.75 -10.33
N ARG A 91 7.47 18.11 -9.80
CA ARG A 91 7.25 19.39 -9.09
C ARG A 91 8.12 19.50 -7.83
N THR A 92 8.09 18.47 -6.99
CA THR A 92 8.88 18.41 -5.75
C THR A 92 10.36 18.42 -6.08
N PHE A 93 10.78 17.69 -7.14
CA PHE A 93 12.17 17.68 -7.60
C PHE A 93 12.68 19.08 -7.96
N ARG A 94 11.88 19.86 -8.71
CA ARG A 94 12.25 21.21 -9.13
C ARG A 94 12.31 22.21 -7.96
N ARG A 95 11.49 22.04 -6.92
CA ARG A 95 11.43 22.97 -5.78
C ARG A 95 12.45 22.63 -4.70
N ARG A 96 12.51 21.36 -4.26
CA ARG A 96 13.26 20.95 -3.06
C ARG A 96 13.77 19.51 -3.20
N LYS A 97 14.99 19.35 -3.74
CA LYS A 97 15.61 18.05 -4.07
C LYS A 97 15.68 17.05 -2.91
N LEU A 98 16.00 17.49 -1.69
CA LEU A 98 16.05 16.59 -0.52
C LEU A 98 14.67 16.12 -0.09
N GLU A 99 13.66 16.99 -0.16
CA GLU A 99 12.27 16.60 0.12
C GLU A 99 11.78 15.62 -0.92
N TRP A 100 12.12 15.86 -2.20
CA TRP A 100 11.84 14.92 -3.27
C TRP A 100 12.51 13.56 -3.05
N LEU A 101 13.79 13.52 -2.69
CA LEU A 101 14.51 12.25 -2.47
C LEU A 101 13.85 11.44 -1.34
N MET A 102 13.52 12.11 -0.23
CA MET A 102 12.78 11.49 0.87
C MET A 102 11.43 10.93 0.38
N HIS A 103 10.65 11.74 -0.34
CA HIS A 103 9.31 11.35 -0.77
C HIS A 103 9.31 10.27 -1.85
N ILE A 104 10.25 10.29 -2.79
CA ILE A 104 10.32 9.28 -3.87
C ILE A 104 10.72 7.92 -3.31
N LEU A 105 11.60 7.90 -2.30
CA LEU A 105 11.98 6.69 -1.56
C LEU A 105 10.81 6.12 -0.75
N ILE A 106 10.09 6.95 -0.01
CA ILE A 106 8.88 6.52 0.74
C ILE A 106 7.78 6.06 -0.23
N PHE A 107 7.52 6.84 -1.28
CA PHE A 107 6.44 6.57 -2.23
C PHE A 107 6.67 5.24 -2.94
N TRP A 108 7.83 5.05 -3.60
CA TRP A 108 8.13 3.81 -4.31
C TRP A 108 8.39 2.64 -3.37
N GLY A 109 9.00 2.89 -2.20
CA GLY A 109 9.15 1.87 -1.17
C GLY A 109 7.80 1.32 -0.70
N TRP A 110 6.85 2.20 -0.38
CA TRP A 110 5.53 1.78 0.08
C TRP A 110 4.65 1.22 -1.05
N ILE A 111 4.48 1.95 -2.16
CA ILE A 111 3.60 1.52 -3.26
C ILE A 111 4.15 0.27 -3.95
N GLY A 112 5.48 0.14 -4.04
CA GLY A 112 6.15 -1.03 -4.58
C GLY A 112 5.86 -2.26 -3.73
N LEU A 113 6.08 -2.20 -2.42
CA LEU A 113 5.74 -3.29 -1.49
C LEU A 113 4.25 -3.65 -1.54
N PHE A 114 3.36 -2.65 -1.60
CA PHE A 114 1.92 -2.88 -1.75
C PHE A 114 1.60 -3.64 -3.05
N ILE A 115 2.13 -3.18 -4.19
CA ILE A 115 1.92 -3.85 -5.49
C ILE A 115 2.44 -5.29 -5.46
N LEU A 116 3.65 -5.52 -4.94
CA LEU A 116 4.22 -6.87 -4.87
C LEU A 116 3.39 -7.79 -3.97
N THR A 117 2.85 -7.27 -2.86
CA THR A 117 1.94 -8.00 -1.98
C THR A 117 0.64 -8.37 -2.67
N VAL A 118 0.05 -7.43 -3.43
CA VAL A 118 -1.15 -7.70 -4.24
C VAL A 118 -0.86 -8.72 -5.34
N VAL A 119 0.29 -8.66 -6.00
CA VAL A 119 0.69 -9.64 -7.03
C VAL A 119 0.86 -11.03 -6.41
N ALA A 120 1.51 -11.13 -5.25
CA ALA A 120 1.66 -12.38 -4.53
C ALA A 120 0.31 -12.98 -4.12
N ALA A 121 -0.57 -12.17 -3.52
CA ALA A 121 -1.92 -12.59 -3.17
C ALA A 121 -2.73 -13.01 -4.41
N ALA A 122 -2.63 -12.26 -5.52
CA ALA A 122 -3.30 -12.61 -6.76
C ALA A 122 -2.80 -13.95 -7.34
N ALA A 123 -1.49 -14.22 -7.25
CA ALA A 123 -0.90 -15.46 -7.75
C ALA A 123 -1.42 -16.70 -6.99
N GLU A 124 -1.66 -16.57 -5.69
CA GLU A 124 -2.20 -17.64 -4.83
C GLU A 124 -3.61 -18.08 -5.26
N PHE A 125 -4.44 -17.17 -5.76
CA PHE A 125 -5.73 -17.51 -6.36
C PHE A 125 -5.62 -17.86 -7.85
N TYR A 126 -4.76 -17.18 -8.60
CA TYR A 126 -4.64 -17.40 -10.04
C TYR A 126 -4.17 -18.81 -10.39
N GLY A 127 -3.23 -19.37 -9.62
CA GLY A 127 -2.74 -20.74 -9.82
C GLY A 127 -3.86 -21.79 -9.82
N PRO A 128 -4.59 -21.98 -8.72
CA PRO A 128 -5.64 -23.01 -8.63
C PRO A 128 -6.86 -22.75 -9.52
N PHE A 129 -7.29 -21.49 -9.64
CA PHE A 129 -8.56 -21.15 -10.30
C PHE A 129 -8.45 -20.98 -11.82
N VAL A 130 -7.30 -20.53 -12.33
CA VAL A 130 -7.11 -20.24 -13.76
C VAL A 130 -6.20 -21.25 -14.42
N LEU A 131 -5.06 -21.57 -13.80
CA LEU A 131 -4.06 -22.47 -14.36
C LEU A 131 -4.29 -23.94 -13.99
N GLY A 132 -5.06 -24.20 -12.94
CA GLY A 132 -5.12 -25.54 -12.32
C GLY A 132 -3.75 -25.96 -11.76
N ALA A 133 -2.91 -24.99 -11.41
CA ALA A 133 -1.60 -25.22 -10.83
C ALA A 133 -1.70 -25.34 -9.30
N GLU A 134 -0.82 -26.15 -8.74
CA GLU A 134 -0.64 -26.34 -7.30
C GLU A 134 0.21 -25.21 -6.70
N TYR A 135 0.56 -25.33 -5.41
CA TYR A 135 1.30 -24.32 -4.63
C TYR A 135 2.63 -23.85 -5.27
N GLU A 136 3.28 -24.69 -6.08
CA GLU A 136 4.55 -24.39 -6.75
C GLU A 136 4.49 -23.12 -7.62
N PHE A 137 3.33 -22.85 -8.24
CA PHE A 137 3.15 -21.63 -9.03
C PHE A 137 3.30 -20.38 -8.16
N PHE A 138 2.63 -20.35 -7.00
CA PHE A 138 2.73 -19.26 -6.05
C PHE A 138 4.16 -19.09 -5.55
N VAL A 139 4.83 -20.19 -5.17
CA VAL A 139 6.23 -20.18 -4.71
C VAL A 139 7.15 -19.58 -5.76
N GLY A 140 6.99 -20.00 -7.03
CA GLY A 140 7.76 -19.47 -8.16
C GLY A 140 7.54 -17.97 -8.38
N VAL A 141 6.28 -17.51 -8.32
CA VAL A 141 5.98 -16.06 -8.40
C VAL A 141 6.64 -15.34 -7.23
N TRP A 142 6.45 -15.80 -5.99
CA TRP A 142 7.04 -15.15 -4.82
C TRP A 142 8.55 -15.00 -4.92
N LYS A 143 9.26 -16.07 -5.33
CA LYS A 143 10.72 -16.05 -5.52
C LYS A 143 11.15 -14.98 -6.52
N SER A 144 10.39 -14.79 -7.61
CA SER A 144 10.65 -13.71 -8.57
C SER A 144 10.47 -12.31 -7.99
N LEU A 145 9.69 -12.16 -6.93
CA LEU A 145 9.42 -10.89 -6.25
C LEU A 145 10.38 -10.61 -5.08
N GLU A 146 11.26 -11.52 -4.70
CA GLU A 146 12.15 -11.35 -3.52
C GLU A 146 13.11 -10.17 -3.68
N LEU A 147 13.80 -10.09 -4.83
CA LEU A 147 14.71 -8.99 -5.13
C LEU A 147 13.99 -7.62 -5.12
N PRO A 148 12.88 -7.41 -5.84
CA PRO A 148 12.18 -6.12 -5.79
C PRO A 148 11.56 -5.83 -4.41
N ASN A 149 11.13 -6.85 -3.65
CA ASN A 149 10.69 -6.65 -2.25
C ASN A 149 11.82 -6.08 -1.39
N ASN A 150 13.03 -6.65 -1.48
CA ASN A 150 14.19 -6.14 -0.75
C ASN A 150 14.54 -4.71 -1.17
N ILE A 151 14.54 -4.42 -2.47
CA ILE A 151 14.82 -3.07 -2.98
C ILE A 151 13.81 -2.06 -2.42
N PHE A 152 12.50 -2.32 -2.56
CA PHE A 152 11.48 -1.40 -2.06
C PHE A 152 11.46 -1.31 -0.53
N GLY A 153 11.75 -2.40 0.18
CA GLY A 153 11.95 -2.42 1.62
C GLY A 153 13.07 -1.47 2.06
N TYR A 154 14.24 -1.56 1.45
CA TYR A 154 15.36 -0.66 1.76
C TYR A 154 15.10 0.79 1.33
N MET A 155 14.41 1.01 0.20
CA MET A 155 13.98 2.34 -0.20
C MET A 155 13.07 2.96 0.87
N LEU A 156 12.10 2.19 1.38
CA LEU A 156 11.18 2.67 2.42
C LEU A 156 11.92 2.99 3.72
N VAL A 157 12.86 2.12 4.17
CA VAL A 157 13.72 2.37 5.34
C VAL A 157 14.50 3.68 5.15
N ALA A 158 15.19 3.85 4.03
CA ALA A 158 15.99 5.03 3.75
C ALA A 158 15.13 6.30 3.72
N GLY A 159 13.97 6.24 3.08
CA GLY A 159 13.02 7.34 3.03
C GLY A 159 12.52 7.77 4.41
N ILE A 160 12.13 6.80 5.26
CA ILE A 160 11.70 7.05 6.64
C ILE A 160 12.85 7.61 7.48
N ALA A 161 14.06 7.07 7.35
CA ALA A 161 15.24 7.57 8.06
C ALA A 161 15.53 9.03 7.70
N ILE A 162 15.51 9.39 6.41
CA ILE A 162 15.65 10.78 5.96
C ILE A 162 14.53 11.65 6.53
N ALA A 163 13.29 11.17 6.55
CA ALA A 163 12.15 11.90 7.10
C ALA A 163 12.30 12.19 8.60
N ILE A 164 12.75 11.20 9.38
CA ILE A 164 13.01 11.34 10.82
C ILE A 164 14.16 12.32 11.05
N ILE A 165 15.31 12.13 10.38
CA ILE A 165 16.48 13.01 10.51
C ILE A 165 16.11 14.45 10.17
N ARG A 166 15.45 14.67 9.04
CA ARG A 166 15.02 16.00 8.61
C ARG A 166 14.09 16.64 9.64
N ARG A 167 13.18 15.87 10.23
CA ARG A 167 12.22 16.37 11.20
C ARG A 167 12.84 16.69 12.56
N LEU A 168 13.80 15.88 13.03
CA LEU A 168 14.47 16.07 14.31
C LEU A 168 15.49 17.22 14.26
N PHE A 169 16.23 17.36 13.15
CA PHE A 169 17.38 18.25 13.07
C PHE A 169 17.18 19.50 12.20
N PHE A 170 16.27 19.46 11.21
CA PHE A 170 16.13 20.53 10.21
C PHE A 170 14.73 21.18 10.27
N ARG A 171 14.35 21.63 11.47
CA ARG A 171 13.05 22.23 11.76
C ARG A 171 12.82 23.49 10.91
N SER A 172 11.79 23.45 10.06
CA SER A 172 11.38 24.59 9.22
C SER A 172 11.05 25.82 10.09
N LYS A 173 11.44 27.02 9.63
CA LYS A 173 11.05 28.31 10.23
C LYS A 173 9.57 28.65 10.02
N ASP A 174 8.87 27.87 9.18
CA ASP A 174 7.49 28.11 8.80
C ASP A 174 6.51 27.48 9.80
N VAL A 175 5.74 28.33 10.48
CA VAL A 175 4.78 27.96 11.53
C VAL A 175 3.58 27.18 10.96
N GLN A 176 3.18 27.44 9.71
CA GLN A 176 2.08 26.71 9.06
C GLN A 176 2.50 25.29 8.66
N ALA A 177 3.72 25.12 8.14
CA ALA A 177 4.31 23.79 7.95
C ALA A 177 4.35 23.03 9.28
N ARG A 178 4.77 23.69 10.38
CA ARG A 178 4.87 23.08 11.71
C ARG A 178 3.57 22.49 12.27
N ASN A 179 2.41 23.06 11.93
CA ASN A 179 1.10 22.62 12.42
C ASN A 179 0.39 21.64 11.45
N ALA A 180 0.61 21.78 10.14
CA ALA A 180 0.12 20.81 9.14
C ALA A 180 0.93 19.50 9.18
N ASP A 181 2.23 19.59 9.47
CA ASP A 181 3.23 18.52 9.42
C ASP A 181 3.13 17.49 10.55
N VAL A 182 2.27 17.63 11.56
CA VAL A 182 2.21 16.61 12.63
C VAL A 182 1.41 15.42 12.14
N ASP A 183 2.07 14.53 11.39
CA ASP A 183 1.59 13.17 11.18
C ASP A 183 2.67 12.16 11.57
N TRP A 184 3.04 12.22 12.84
CA TRP A 184 3.86 11.19 13.46
C TRP A 184 3.18 9.82 13.40
N ILE A 185 1.86 9.75 13.28
CA ILE A 185 1.13 8.49 13.18
C ILE A 185 1.57 7.76 11.91
N LEU A 186 1.67 8.45 10.77
CA LEU A 186 2.17 7.82 9.53
C LEU A 186 3.62 7.39 9.61
N ILE A 187 4.50 8.25 10.12
CA ILE A 187 5.93 7.93 10.20
C ILE A 187 6.15 6.74 11.15
N ILE A 188 5.53 6.77 12.33
CA ILE A 188 5.65 5.70 13.33
C ILE A 188 4.97 4.42 12.84
N GLY A 189 3.78 4.51 12.24
CA GLY A 189 3.08 3.35 11.72
C GLY A 189 3.84 2.67 10.59
N LEU A 190 4.39 3.43 9.63
CA LEU A 190 5.26 2.88 8.59
C LEU A 190 6.56 2.31 9.17
N LEU A 191 7.14 2.93 10.19
CA LEU A 191 8.31 2.38 10.88
C LEU A 191 8.00 1.04 11.56
N ILE A 192 6.83 0.92 12.20
CA ILE A 192 6.35 -0.34 12.77
C ILE A 192 6.20 -1.40 11.67
N VAL A 193 5.56 -1.07 10.54
CA VAL A 193 5.43 -1.98 9.39
C VAL A 193 6.78 -2.48 8.93
N VAL A 194 7.74 -1.59 8.72
CA VAL A 194 9.08 -1.93 8.24
C VAL A 194 9.84 -2.79 9.24
N ILE A 195 9.89 -2.41 10.52
CA ILE A 195 10.60 -3.16 11.56
C ILE A 195 10.03 -4.57 11.69
N THR A 196 8.71 -4.69 11.76
CA THR A 196 8.05 -5.98 11.93
C THR A 196 8.16 -6.86 10.68
N GLY A 197 8.17 -6.26 9.49
CA GLY A 197 8.37 -6.97 8.23
C GLY A 197 9.79 -7.53 8.08
N PHE A 198 10.82 -6.70 8.32
CA PHE A 198 12.21 -7.16 8.31
C PHE A 198 12.50 -8.17 9.42
N TYR A 199 11.85 -8.04 10.58
CA TYR A 199 11.94 -9.04 11.64
C TYR A 199 11.36 -10.39 11.20
N ALA A 200 10.17 -10.40 10.60
CA ALA A 200 9.55 -11.62 10.06
C ALA A 200 10.42 -12.25 8.97
N GLN A 201 10.96 -11.45 8.06
CA GLN A 201 11.91 -11.91 7.05
C GLN A 201 13.18 -12.51 7.68
N GLY A 202 13.76 -11.83 8.67
CA GLY A 202 14.99 -12.27 9.33
C GLY A 202 14.86 -13.60 10.07
N ILE A 203 13.73 -13.84 10.75
CA ILE A 203 13.48 -15.16 11.37
C ILE A 203 13.42 -16.26 10.30
N ARG A 204 12.67 -16.02 9.22
CA ARG A 204 12.52 -16.98 8.13
C ARG A 204 13.88 -17.34 7.50
N GLU A 205 14.67 -16.32 7.18
CA GLU A 205 15.99 -16.51 6.57
C GLU A 205 16.99 -17.18 7.52
N ALA A 206 16.96 -16.84 8.81
CA ALA A 206 17.81 -17.48 9.82
C ALA A 206 17.49 -18.98 9.99
N ALA A 207 16.24 -19.38 9.74
CA ALA A 207 15.83 -20.77 9.72
C ALA A 207 16.14 -21.49 8.38
N GLY A 208 16.70 -20.79 7.39
CA GLY A 208 17.03 -21.36 6.07
C GLY A 208 15.82 -21.71 5.22
N VAL A 209 14.66 -21.08 5.48
CA VAL A 209 13.39 -21.41 4.84
C VAL A 209 13.10 -20.46 3.69
N GLU A 210 13.09 -20.97 2.47
CA GLU A 210 12.44 -20.27 1.34
C GLU A 210 10.91 -20.31 1.53
N ARG A 211 10.18 -19.42 0.85
CA ARG A 211 8.72 -19.38 1.03
C ARG A 211 8.07 -20.61 0.40
N GLU A 212 7.41 -21.41 1.24
CA GLU A 212 6.82 -22.69 0.90
C GLU A 212 5.46 -22.87 1.64
N LEU A 213 4.86 -24.06 1.57
CA LEU A 213 3.67 -24.42 2.33
C LEU A 213 3.90 -24.28 3.85
N ILE A 214 2.86 -23.86 4.60
CA ILE A 214 2.93 -23.74 6.07
C ILE A 214 3.41 -25.05 6.72
N SER A 215 3.02 -26.22 6.20
CA SER A 215 3.45 -27.51 6.73
C SER A 215 4.97 -27.71 6.65
N ALA A 216 5.62 -27.22 5.59
CA ALA A 216 7.07 -27.25 5.42
C ALA A 216 7.78 -26.24 6.35
N TYR A 217 7.14 -25.10 6.60
CA TYR A 217 7.62 -24.12 7.56
C TYR A 217 7.65 -24.64 9.00
N GLU A 218 6.66 -25.41 9.45
CA GLU A 218 6.69 -25.93 10.83
C GLU A 218 7.82 -26.96 11.04
N ILE A 219 8.27 -27.61 9.96
CA ILE A 219 9.42 -28.52 9.99
C ILE A 219 10.74 -27.73 10.09
N ASN A 220 10.89 -26.68 9.28
CA ASN A 220 12.17 -25.99 9.11
C ASN A 220 12.32 -24.72 9.98
N ALA A 221 11.21 -24.07 10.34
CA ALA A 221 11.10 -22.87 11.16
C ALA A 221 9.95 -23.01 12.18
N PRO A 222 10.06 -23.94 13.15
CA PRO A 222 8.97 -24.27 14.07
C PRO A 222 8.49 -23.05 14.85
N GLY A 223 7.17 -22.85 14.89
CA GLY A 223 6.55 -21.72 15.58
C GLY A 223 6.68 -20.37 14.87
N PHE A 224 7.19 -20.31 13.64
CA PHE A 224 7.22 -19.07 12.83
C PHE A 224 5.84 -18.43 12.73
N PHE A 225 4.82 -19.22 12.36
CA PHE A 225 3.44 -18.75 12.24
C PHE A 225 2.76 -18.49 13.59
N ASN A 226 3.27 -19.07 14.69
CA ASN A 226 2.82 -18.79 16.05
C ASN A 226 3.55 -17.59 16.68
N ASN A 227 4.50 -16.97 15.97
CA ASN A 227 5.22 -15.82 16.46
C ASN A 227 4.31 -14.59 16.47
N ILE A 228 4.11 -14.02 17.66
CA ILE A 228 3.22 -12.87 17.86
C ILE A 228 3.59 -11.66 17.00
N THR A 229 4.87 -11.45 16.69
CA THR A 229 5.32 -10.32 15.86
C THR A 229 4.99 -10.53 14.39
N VAL A 230 5.08 -11.78 13.89
CA VAL A 230 4.71 -12.13 12.52
C VAL A 230 3.20 -11.95 12.33
N LEU A 231 2.41 -12.45 13.30
CA LEU A 231 0.95 -12.25 13.38
C LEU A 231 0.58 -10.76 13.44
N PHE A 232 1.26 -10.03 14.32
CA PHE A 232 1.06 -8.61 14.47
C PHE A 232 1.37 -7.86 13.17
N HIS A 233 2.46 -8.18 12.47
CA HIS A 233 2.81 -7.53 11.20
C HIS A 233 1.68 -7.65 10.18
N GLU A 234 1.15 -8.86 9.98
CA GLU A 234 0.09 -9.13 9.00
C GLU A 234 -1.21 -8.39 9.34
N VAL A 235 -1.68 -8.50 10.58
CA VAL A 235 -2.91 -7.84 11.03
C VAL A 235 -2.75 -6.31 11.02
N PHE A 236 -1.64 -5.82 11.56
CA PHE A 236 -1.37 -4.39 11.66
C PHE A 236 -1.25 -3.74 10.28
N THR A 237 -0.53 -4.35 9.33
CA THR A 237 -0.39 -3.80 7.98
C THR A 237 -1.73 -3.71 7.26
N LEU A 238 -2.59 -4.73 7.34
CA LEU A 238 -3.93 -4.69 6.75
C LEU A 238 -4.80 -3.59 7.38
N LEU A 239 -4.80 -3.45 8.71
CA LEU A 239 -5.62 -2.44 9.37
C LEU A 239 -5.07 -1.02 9.16
N PHE A 240 -3.76 -0.84 9.27
CA PHE A 240 -3.12 0.47 9.21
C PHE A 240 -2.94 0.97 7.77
N CYS A 241 -2.44 0.14 6.86
CA CYS A 241 -2.15 0.54 5.48
C CYS A 241 -3.40 0.53 4.57
N VAL A 242 -4.44 -0.24 4.92
CA VAL A 242 -5.65 -0.36 4.08
C VAL A 242 -6.88 0.22 4.80
N ALA A 243 -7.28 -0.33 5.95
CA ALA A 243 -8.53 0.06 6.61
C ALA A 243 -8.52 1.52 7.10
N TYR A 244 -7.40 1.97 7.67
CA TYR A 244 -7.23 3.30 8.24
C TYR A 244 -6.98 4.39 7.19
N LEU A 245 -6.56 4.01 5.98
CA LEU A 245 -6.16 4.92 4.91
C LEU A 245 -7.22 6.00 4.61
N PRO A 246 -8.50 5.67 4.32
CA PRO A 246 -9.46 6.68 3.91
C PRO A 246 -9.93 7.60 5.06
N PHE A 247 -9.64 7.26 6.33
CA PHE A 247 -10.13 8.00 7.49
C PHE A 247 -9.09 8.92 8.12
N SER A 248 -7.90 9.00 7.52
CA SER A 248 -6.76 9.69 8.09
C SER A 248 -6.08 10.62 7.10
N LYS A 249 -5.07 11.33 7.57
CA LYS A 249 -4.15 12.09 6.73
C LYS A 249 -3.41 11.20 5.72
N TYR A 250 -3.41 9.86 5.89
CA TYR A 250 -2.88 8.93 4.89
C TYR A 250 -3.56 9.07 3.52
N LEU A 251 -4.83 9.49 3.49
CA LEU A 251 -5.57 9.71 2.25
C LEU A 251 -4.84 10.63 1.26
N HIS A 252 -3.86 11.43 1.69
CA HIS A 252 -2.98 12.21 0.82
C HIS A 252 -2.33 11.40 -0.30
N ILE A 253 -2.08 10.09 -0.10
CA ILE A 253 -1.54 9.22 -1.15
C ILE A 253 -2.48 9.08 -2.35
N ILE A 254 -3.77 9.33 -2.15
CA ILE A 254 -4.79 9.34 -3.21
C ILE A 254 -5.12 10.78 -3.61
N THR A 255 -5.37 11.67 -2.65
CA THR A 255 -5.89 13.02 -2.95
C THR A 255 -4.86 13.94 -3.57
N ALA A 256 -3.58 13.84 -3.19
CA ALA A 256 -2.53 14.64 -3.82
C ALA A 256 -2.39 14.33 -5.33
N PRO A 257 -2.22 13.05 -5.76
CA PRO A 257 -2.20 12.74 -7.18
C PRO A 257 -3.50 13.11 -7.88
N LEU A 258 -4.68 12.86 -7.30
CA LEU A 258 -5.95 13.26 -7.93
C LEU A 258 -6.03 14.77 -8.16
N THR A 259 -5.58 15.58 -7.21
CA THR A 259 -5.57 17.05 -7.33
C THR A 259 -4.63 17.50 -8.46
N ILE A 260 -3.42 16.93 -8.52
CA ILE A 260 -2.43 17.18 -9.59
C ILE A 260 -3.02 16.85 -10.96
N MET A 261 -3.74 15.74 -11.05
CA MET A 261 -4.36 15.24 -12.28
C MET A 261 -5.53 16.10 -12.74
N VAL A 262 -6.45 16.45 -11.83
CA VAL A 262 -7.60 17.33 -12.11
C VAL A 262 -7.14 18.73 -12.55
N ASN A 263 -6.02 19.21 -12.01
CA ASN A 263 -5.42 20.49 -12.37
C ASN A 263 -4.46 20.41 -13.57
N HIS A 264 -4.39 19.28 -14.27
CA HIS A 264 -3.61 19.13 -15.51
C HIS A 264 -2.12 19.44 -15.38
N GLY A 265 -1.48 19.14 -14.24
CA GLY A 265 -0.08 19.52 -14.09
C GLY A 265 0.14 20.99 -13.63
N GLY A 266 -0.92 21.80 -13.49
CA GLY A 266 -0.88 23.18 -12.99
C GLY A 266 -0.63 23.29 -11.48
N GLU A 267 -0.02 24.41 -11.05
CA GLU A 267 0.18 24.76 -9.63
C GLU A 267 -1.14 24.89 -8.87
#